data_AF-A0A534MWN4-F1
#
_entry.id   AF-A0A534MWN4-F1
#
_cell.length_a   1.000
_cell.length_b   1.000
_cell.length_c   1.000
_cell.angle_alpha   90.00
_cell.angle_beta   90.00
_cell.angle_gamma   90.00
#
_symmetry.space_group_name_H-M   'P 1'
#
loop_
_entity.id
_entity.type
_entity.pdbx_description
1 polymer ?
#
loop_
_entity_poly.entity_id
_entity_poly.type
_entity_poly.pdbx_seq_one_letter_code
_entity_poly.pdbx_strand_id
1 'polypeptide(L)'
;MTVGIGTAIAVTLFYHHMPGVSVSATITRNCDPTVADPPGVTVGTNGQETFWCSPTSSAITMTGPLTATPTFTDTFRAPYVSLWLYKADGNVLTGNCSVRTGALQLQNNTAMTLPAGNFNYCAEYFDVPDSGLKSFIVKWDA
;
A
#
# COMPACT_ATOMS: atom_id res chain seq x y z
N MET A 1 29.10 19.58 20.38
CA MET A 1 28.55 18.45 19.60
C MET A 1 27.59 19.04 18.60
N THR A 2 27.95 18.99 17.32
CA THR A 2 27.23 19.64 16.22
C THR A 2 25.99 18.79 15.91
N VAL A 3 24.79 19.36 16.04
CA VAL A 3 23.55 18.70 15.60
C VAL A 3 23.54 18.74 14.08
N GLY A 4 23.93 17.62 13.46
CA GLY A 4 23.76 17.44 12.03
C GLY A 4 22.28 17.28 11.74
N ILE A 5 21.65 18.33 11.21
CA ILE A 5 20.32 18.24 10.62
C ILE A 5 20.51 17.49 9.30
N GLY A 6 20.50 16.16 9.39
CA GLY A 6 20.55 15.29 8.22
C GLY A 6 19.20 15.31 7.54
N THR A 7 19.00 16.21 6.58
CA THR A 7 18.00 15.98 5.55
C THR A 7 18.36 14.68 4.85
N ALA A 8 17.58 13.62 5.08
CA ALA A 8 17.69 12.39 4.32
C ALA A 8 17.34 12.71 2.86
N ILE A 9 18.35 12.72 2.00
CA ILE A 9 18.17 12.86 0.57
C ILE A 9 17.60 11.53 0.06
N ALA A 10 16.45 11.60 -0.61
CA ALA A 10 15.71 10.46 -1.12
C ALA A 10 16.60 9.54 -1.98
N VAL A 11 16.77 8.29 -1.53
CA VAL A 11 17.28 7.22 -2.38
C VAL A 11 16.06 6.62 -3.09
N THR A 12 15.89 6.92 -4.38
CA THR A 12 14.97 6.15 -5.22
C THR A 12 15.51 4.73 -5.36
N LEU A 13 14.79 3.75 -4.83
CA LEU A 13 15.07 2.32 -5.01
C LEU A 13 13.75 1.57 -5.29
N PHE A 14 13.20 1.70 -6.50
CA PHE A 14 12.12 0.83 -6.99
C PHE A 14 12.73 -0.42 -7.63
N TYR A 15 12.15 -1.61 -7.37
CA TYR A 15 11.87 -2.60 -8.43
C TYR A 15 10.65 -3.43 -8.01
N HIS A 16 9.66 -3.45 -8.91
CA HIS A 16 8.42 -4.19 -8.80
C HIS A 16 8.44 -5.21 -9.94
N HIS A 17 8.25 -6.49 -9.62
CA HIS A 17 8.17 -7.54 -10.63
C HIS A 17 7.01 -8.48 -10.29
N MET A 18 5.93 -8.38 -11.08
CA MET A 18 4.99 -9.50 -11.28
C MET A 18 5.31 -10.23 -12.58
N PRO A 19 5.36 -11.56 -12.53
CA PRO A 19 4.90 -12.43 -13.60
C PRO A 19 3.64 -13.19 -13.13
N GLY A 20 2.49 -12.91 -13.76
CA GLY A 20 1.80 -13.87 -14.63
C GLY A 20 0.48 -14.33 -14.02
N VAL A 21 -0.62 -13.60 -14.26
CA VAL A 21 -1.96 -14.06 -13.86
C VAL A 21 -2.60 -14.88 -14.98
N SER A 22 -3.17 -16.03 -14.62
CA SER A 22 -4.36 -16.61 -15.25
C SER A 22 -4.94 -17.64 -14.26
N VAL A 23 -6.22 -17.68 -13.83
CA VAL A 23 -7.50 -17.05 -14.19
C VAL A 23 -8.32 -16.93 -12.88
N SER A 24 -8.89 -15.77 -12.54
CA SER A 24 -10.20 -15.34 -13.03
C SER A 24 -10.29 -13.82 -13.06
N ALA A 25 -11.08 -13.28 -13.98
CA ALA A 25 -11.13 -11.88 -14.41
C ALA A 25 -11.68 -10.89 -13.36
N THR A 26 -11.28 -11.02 -12.09
CA THR A 26 -11.91 -10.30 -10.96
C THR A 26 -10.98 -9.33 -10.25
N ILE A 27 -9.65 -9.50 -10.26
CA ILE A 27 -8.69 -8.46 -9.80
C ILE A 27 -7.83 -8.02 -10.97
N THR A 28 -7.96 -6.76 -11.37
CA THR A 28 -7.12 -6.10 -12.37
C THR A 28 -6.20 -5.11 -11.66
N ARG A 29 -4.94 -5.10 -12.06
CA ARG A 29 -3.98 -4.09 -11.63
C ARG A 29 -3.88 -3.02 -12.70
N ASN A 30 -3.93 -1.76 -12.30
CA ASN A 30 -3.94 -0.63 -13.24
C ASN A 30 -2.55 -0.03 -13.47
N CYS A 31 -1.59 -0.23 -12.54
CA CYS A 31 -0.20 0.20 -12.71
C CYS A 31 0.78 -0.69 -11.94
N ASP A 32 2.03 -0.61 -12.37
CA ASP A 32 3.16 -1.31 -11.79
C ASP A 32 4.43 -0.48 -12.06
N PRO A 33 5.05 0.16 -11.05
CA PRO A 33 4.66 0.22 -9.63
C PRO A 33 3.55 1.26 -9.35
N THR A 34 3.03 1.26 -8.11
CA THR A 34 2.26 2.37 -7.56
C THR A 34 3.17 3.52 -7.12
N VAL A 35 2.59 4.70 -6.96
CA VAL A 35 3.22 5.91 -6.41
C VAL A 35 2.83 6.05 -4.95
N ALA A 36 3.82 6.28 -4.08
CA ALA A 36 3.63 6.60 -2.66
C ALA A 36 3.30 8.09 -2.47
N ASP A 37 2.35 8.39 -1.61
CA ASP A 37 1.98 9.74 -1.19
C ASP A 37 1.76 9.80 0.34
N PRO A 38 2.59 10.56 1.08
CA PRO A 38 3.71 11.38 0.61
C PRO A 38 4.86 10.54 0.01
N PRO A 39 5.70 11.11 -0.88
CA PRO A 39 6.80 10.38 -1.53
C PRO A 39 8.03 10.17 -0.62
N GLY A 40 7.97 10.65 0.62
CA GLY A 40 9.04 10.55 1.58
C GLY A 40 8.55 10.79 3.00
N VAL A 41 9.31 10.26 3.96
CA VAL A 41 8.98 10.29 5.38
C VAL A 41 10.17 10.75 6.20
N THR A 42 9.90 11.27 7.39
CA THR A 42 10.94 11.73 8.32
C THR A 42 11.29 10.62 9.31
N VAL A 43 12.58 10.42 9.57
CA VAL A 43 13.07 9.47 10.58
C VAL A 43 12.44 9.76 11.96
N GLY A 44 12.08 8.69 12.68
CA GLY A 44 11.48 8.74 14.02
C GLY A 44 10.01 9.14 14.06
N THR A 45 9.36 9.34 12.89
CA THR A 45 7.95 9.71 12.82
C THR A 45 7.03 8.51 12.67
N ASN A 46 5.75 8.76 12.95
CA ASN A 46 4.65 7.85 12.71
C ASN A 46 3.71 8.49 11.68
N GLY A 47 3.03 7.68 10.91
CA GLY A 47 2.09 8.20 9.92
C GLY A 47 1.59 7.13 8.98
N GLN A 48 1.23 7.57 7.78
CA GLN A 48 0.65 6.73 6.76
C GLN A 48 1.09 7.16 5.36
N GLU A 49 1.17 6.19 4.45
CA GLU A 49 1.40 6.40 3.03
C GLU A 49 0.26 5.80 2.23
N THR A 50 -0.19 6.56 1.23
CA THR A 50 -1.11 6.11 0.21
C THR A 50 -0.33 5.52 -0.95
N PHE A 51 -0.76 4.37 -1.47
CA PHE A 51 -0.25 3.84 -2.73
C PHE A 51 -1.36 3.74 -3.76
N TRP A 52 -1.18 4.46 -4.87
CA TRP A 52 -2.12 4.58 -5.99
C TRP A 52 -1.37 4.68 -7.32
N CYS A 53 -2.06 4.69 -8.46
CA CYS A 53 -1.41 4.90 -9.74
C CYS A 53 -1.23 6.39 -10.05
N SER A 54 -2.30 7.16 -9.84
CA SER A 54 -2.33 8.62 -10.01
C SER A 54 -3.57 9.18 -9.31
N PRO A 55 -3.72 10.52 -9.19
CA PRO A 55 -4.92 11.11 -8.62
C PRO A 55 -6.24 10.71 -9.32
N THR A 56 -6.18 10.24 -10.57
CA THR A 56 -7.35 9.83 -11.36
C THR A 56 -7.40 8.32 -11.63
N SER A 57 -6.47 7.52 -11.08
CA SER A 57 -6.39 6.09 -11.36
C SER A 57 -6.03 5.29 -10.10
N SER A 58 -6.87 4.30 -9.80
CA SER A 58 -6.70 3.43 -8.63
C SER A 58 -5.60 2.39 -8.82
N ALA A 59 -4.98 1.91 -7.75
CA ALA A 59 -3.97 0.85 -7.81
C ALA A 59 -4.51 -0.45 -8.43
N ILE A 60 -5.69 -0.85 -7.97
CA ILE A 60 -6.37 -2.07 -8.42
C ILE A 60 -7.86 -1.79 -8.69
N THR A 61 -8.44 -2.64 -9.53
CA THR A 61 -9.86 -2.68 -9.85
C THR A 61 -10.36 -4.09 -9.68
N MET A 62 -11.44 -4.25 -8.93
CA MET A 62 -12.13 -5.52 -8.76
C MET A 62 -13.46 -5.50 -9.52
N THR A 63 -13.65 -6.38 -10.50
CA THR A 63 -14.86 -6.37 -11.34
C THR A 63 -16.07 -7.03 -10.67
N GLY A 64 -15.84 -7.83 -9.62
CA GLY A 64 -16.87 -8.53 -8.84
C GLY A 64 -16.41 -8.78 -7.41
N PRO A 65 -17.33 -9.14 -6.50
CA PRO A 65 -16.93 -9.61 -5.17
C PRO A 65 -16.19 -10.93 -5.30
N LEU A 66 -15.12 -11.10 -4.53
CA LEU A 66 -14.28 -12.30 -4.57
C LEU A 66 -13.68 -12.60 -3.19
N THR A 67 -13.30 -13.84 -2.95
CA THR A 67 -12.46 -14.22 -1.81
C THR A 67 -11.03 -14.36 -2.29
N ALA A 68 -10.10 -13.61 -1.72
CA ALA A 68 -8.68 -13.72 -2.03
C ALA A 68 -7.82 -13.62 -0.77
N THR A 69 -6.63 -14.19 -0.86
CA THR A 69 -5.62 -14.21 0.18
C THR A 69 -4.49 -13.28 -0.23
N PRO A 70 -4.25 -12.16 0.48
CA PRO A 70 -3.08 -11.35 0.23
C PRO A 70 -1.87 -11.93 0.95
N THR A 71 -0.76 -12.11 0.24
CA THR A 71 0.54 -12.45 0.82
C THR A 71 1.48 -11.26 0.72
N PHE A 72 1.91 -10.76 1.87
CA PHE A 72 2.92 -9.71 1.97
C PHE A 72 4.30 -10.35 1.95
N THR A 73 5.11 -9.93 0.98
CA THR A 73 6.49 -10.37 0.80
C THR A 73 7.42 -9.17 0.78
N ASP A 74 8.72 -9.45 0.72
CA ASP A 74 9.75 -8.43 0.62
C ASP A 74 9.66 -7.38 1.71
N THR A 75 9.68 -7.82 2.98
CA THR A 75 9.92 -6.94 4.13
C THR A 75 8.74 -6.09 4.60
N PHE A 76 7.49 -6.49 4.34
CA PHE A 76 6.36 -5.96 5.12
C PHE A 76 6.48 -6.39 6.59
N ARG A 77 7.17 -5.55 7.36
CA ARG A 77 7.48 -5.69 8.78
C ARG A 77 7.66 -4.30 9.36
N ALA A 78 7.97 -4.21 10.65
CA ALA A 78 8.38 -2.97 11.29
C ALA A 78 9.36 -2.18 10.38
N PRO A 79 9.11 -0.88 10.14
CA PRO A 79 8.16 -0.01 10.85
C PRO A 79 6.70 -0.03 10.35
N TYR A 80 6.36 -0.75 9.28
CA TYR A 80 4.95 -0.88 8.90
C TYR A 80 4.18 -1.70 9.94
N VAL A 81 3.02 -1.19 10.32
CA VAL A 81 2.16 -1.80 11.35
C VAL A 81 0.85 -2.32 10.78
N SER A 82 0.35 -1.71 9.70
CA SER A 82 -0.90 -2.11 9.08
C SER A 82 -0.91 -1.76 7.59
N LEU A 83 -1.68 -2.53 6.82
CA LEU A 83 -1.95 -2.26 5.42
C LEU A 83 -3.45 -2.38 5.19
N TRP A 84 -4.00 -1.43 4.45
CA TRP A 84 -5.42 -1.33 4.19
C TRP A 84 -5.67 -1.16 2.71
N LEU A 85 -6.78 -1.72 2.22
CA LEU A 85 -7.44 -1.25 1.01
C LEU A 85 -8.47 -0.19 1.39
N TYR A 86 -8.68 0.79 0.53
CA TYR A 86 -9.81 1.70 0.63
C TYR A 86 -10.32 2.09 -0.76
N LYS A 87 -11.57 2.54 -0.84
CA LYS A 87 -12.22 2.92 -2.09
C LYS A 87 -11.55 4.16 -2.69
N ALA A 88 -11.04 4.03 -3.91
CA ALA A 88 -10.41 5.13 -4.63
C ALA A 88 -11.42 6.23 -5.02
N ASP A 89 -12.68 5.85 -5.19
CA ASP A 89 -13.84 6.70 -5.50
C ASP A 89 -14.68 7.04 -4.25
N GLY A 90 -14.11 6.84 -3.06
CA GLY A 90 -14.77 7.12 -1.79
C GLY A 90 -14.81 8.61 -1.41
N ASN A 91 -15.67 8.95 -0.44
CA ASN A 91 -15.82 10.32 0.06
C ASN A 91 -14.67 10.74 1.00
N VAL A 92 -14.02 9.78 1.66
CA VAL A 92 -12.91 9.99 2.59
C VAL A 92 -11.67 9.27 2.08
N LEU A 93 -10.70 10.03 1.58
CA LEU A 93 -9.48 9.52 0.94
C LEU A 93 -8.20 9.84 1.73
N THR A 94 -8.28 10.68 2.76
CA THR A 94 -7.14 11.15 3.58
C THR A 94 -7.35 10.87 5.07
N GLY A 95 -6.31 11.05 5.88
CA GLY A 95 -6.30 10.69 7.30
C GLY A 95 -5.88 9.24 7.55
N ASN A 96 -6.17 8.73 8.75
CA ASN A 96 -5.83 7.36 9.17
C ASN A 96 -6.40 6.34 8.18
N CYS A 97 -5.69 5.24 7.95
CA CYS A 97 -6.10 4.30 6.92
C CYS A 97 -7.45 3.65 7.23
N SER A 98 -7.73 3.38 8.50
CA SER A 98 -8.96 2.75 9.00
C SER A 98 -10.24 3.58 8.83
N VAL A 99 -10.14 4.90 8.68
CA VAL A 99 -11.32 5.79 8.55
C VAL A 99 -11.65 6.12 7.10
N ARG A 100 -10.81 5.70 6.14
CA ARG A 100 -11.07 5.92 4.72
C ARG A 100 -12.29 5.14 4.27
N THR A 101 -12.96 5.64 3.23
CA THR A 101 -14.19 5.02 2.75
C THR A 101 -13.95 3.58 2.30
N GLY A 102 -14.71 2.64 2.88
CA GLY A 102 -14.58 1.22 2.57
C GLY A 102 -13.22 0.63 2.96
N ALA A 103 -12.59 1.18 4.01
CA ALA A 103 -11.32 0.67 4.52
C ALA A 103 -11.43 -0.80 4.96
N LEU A 104 -10.53 -1.63 4.45
CA LEU A 104 -10.41 -3.05 4.78
C LEU A 104 -8.96 -3.35 5.15
N GLN A 105 -8.72 -3.73 6.40
CA GLN A 105 -7.37 -4.12 6.82
C GLN A 105 -7.01 -5.45 6.16
N LEU A 106 -5.89 -5.46 5.47
CA LEU A 106 -5.37 -6.66 4.85
C LEU A 106 -4.64 -7.51 5.90
N GLN A 107 -4.89 -8.81 5.87
CA GLN A 107 -4.26 -9.78 6.76
C GLN A 107 -3.37 -10.71 5.95
N ASN A 108 -2.07 -10.70 6.28
CA ASN A 108 -1.08 -11.50 5.56
C ASN A 108 -1.41 -13.01 5.64
N ASN A 109 -1.47 -13.67 4.48
CA ASN A 109 -1.79 -15.09 4.32
C ASN A 109 -3.17 -15.50 4.88
N THR A 110 -4.11 -14.56 4.94
CA THR A 110 -5.48 -14.84 5.38
C THR A 110 -6.48 -14.54 4.26
N ALA A 111 -7.29 -15.54 3.90
CA ALA A 111 -8.36 -15.35 2.93
C ALA A 111 -9.40 -14.34 3.43
N MET A 112 -9.80 -13.42 2.55
CA MET A 112 -10.73 -12.35 2.86
C MET A 112 -11.66 -12.04 1.69
N THR A 113 -12.91 -11.70 2.02
CA THR A 113 -13.90 -11.31 1.02
C THR A 113 -13.73 -9.83 0.67
N LEU A 114 -13.47 -9.56 -0.60
CA LEU A 114 -13.26 -8.23 -1.15
C LEU A 114 -14.47 -7.83 -2.00
N PRO A 115 -15.00 -6.60 -1.83
CA PRO A 115 -16.08 -6.12 -2.67
C PRO A 115 -15.58 -5.63 -4.04
N ALA A 116 -16.46 -5.63 -5.04
CA ALA A 116 -16.17 -5.04 -6.34
C ALA A 116 -15.87 -3.53 -6.22
N GLY A 117 -15.05 -2.99 -7.13
CA GLY A 117 -14.78 -1.57 -7.33
C GLY A 117 -13.30 -1.21 -7.41
N ASN A 118 -13.00 0.08 -7.32
CA ASN A 118 -11.64 0.62 -7.46
C ASN A 118 -11.00 0.86 -6.10
N PHE A 119 -9.76 0.42 -5.89
CA PHE A 119 -9.10 0.53 -4.59
C PHE A 119 -7.67 1.02 -4.70
N ASN A 120 -7.27 1.73 -3.66
CA ASN A 120 -5.90 2.14 -3.36
C ASN A 120 -5.46 1.50 -2.05
N TYR A 121 -4.15 1.46 -1.82
CA TYR A 121 -3.59 0.99 -0.57
C TYR A 121 -3.27 2.14 0.37
N CYS A 122 -3.37 1.89 1.66
CA CYS A 122 -2.89 2.79 2.69
C CYS A 122 -2.12 1.96 3.72
N ALA A 123 -0.82 2.24 3.89
CA ALA A 123 -0.01 1.60 4.92
C ALA A 123 0.23 2.57 6.07
N GLU A 124 0.13 2.08 7.30
CA GLU A 124 0.52 2.85 8.49
C GLU A 124 1.89 2.37 8.95
N TYR A 125 2.70 3.31 9.44
CA TYR A 125 4.03 3.04 9.96
C TYR A 125 4.26 3.75 11.29
N PHE A 126 5.17 3.19 12.08
CA PHE A 126 5.56 3.68 13.38
C PHE A 126 7.09 3.66 13.52
N ASP A 127 7.66 4.77 14.00
CA ASP A 127 9.07 4.94 14.30
C ASP A 127 9.99 4.61 13.11
N VAL A 128 9.90 5.44 12.06
CA VAL A 128 10.71 5.26 10.83
C VAL A 128 12.21 5.21 11.17
N PRO A 129 12.95 4.15 10.80
CA PRO A 129 14.38 4.04 11.08
C PRO A 129 15.22 4.93 10.16
N ASP A 130 16.50 5.14 10.50
CA ASP A 130 17.46 5.90 9.67
C ASP A 130 17.57 5.38 8.23
N SER A 131 17.26 4.10 8.01
CA SER A 131 17.26 3.46 6.70
C SER A 131 15.99 3.67 5.86
N GLY A 132 15.05 4.46 6.38
CA GLY A 132 13.74 4.74 5.80
C GLY A 132 12.77 3.55 5.83
N LEU A 133 11.63 3.74 5.19
CA LEU A 133 10.67 2.68 4.90
C LEU A 133 11.20 1.79 3.77
N LYS A 134 10.95 0.48 3.86
CA LYS A 134 11.31 -0.47 2.81
C LYS A 134 10.15 -0.64 1.82
N SER A 135 10.48 -0.99 0.59
CA SER A 135 9.47 -1.50 -0.35
C SER A 135 8.93 -2.84 0.15
N PHE A 136 7.71 -3.19 -0.21
CA PHE A 136 7.10 -4.49 0.03
C PHE A 136 6.22 -4.89 -1.16
N ILE A 137 5.90 -6.18 -1.26
CA ILE A 137 5.04 -6.71 -2.32
C ILE A 137 3.79 -7.32 -1.72
N VAL A 138 2.62 -7.02 -2.30
CA VAL A 138 1.36 -7.70 -2.02
C VAL A 138 1.02 -8.60 -3.20
N LYS A 139 1.03 -9.92 -2.97
CA LYS A 139 0.53 -10.92 -3.91
C LYS A 139 -0.91 -11.27 -3.53
N TRP A 140 -1.74 -11.62 -4.51
CA TRP A 140 -3.13 -12.02 -4.29
C TRP A 140 -3.38 -13.38 -4.90
N ASP A 141 -3.85 -14.31 -4.08
CA ASP A 141 -4.28 -15.64 -4.50
C ASP A 141 -5.80 -15.77 -4.30
N ALA A 142 -6.55 -16.03 -5.36
CA ALA A 142 -8.02 -16.10 -5.37
C ALA A 142 -8.49 -17.47 -5.87
#